data_AF-A0A368G8R4-F1
#
_entry.id   AF-A0A368G8R4-F1
#
_cell.length_a   1.000
_cell.length_b   1.000
_cell.length_c   1.000
_cell.angle_alpha   90.00
_cell.angle_beta   90.00
_cell.angle_gamma   90.00
#
_symmetry.space_group_name_H-M   'P 1'
#
loop_
_entity.id
_entity.type
_entity.pdbx_description
1 polymer ?
#
loop_
_entity_poly.entity_id
_entity_poly.type
_entity_poly.pdbx_seq_one_letter_code
_entity_poly.pdbx_strand_id
1 'polypeptide(L)' 'MRNFESYWHHKNEVFYPYNMEDGAHFIICHAGESPRCSDGLYFDLSIYDHLHYFNIDVSKYGEDGCTDSPVTPPPSYV' A
#
# COMPACT_ATOMS: atom_id res chain seq x y z
N MET A 1 -12.22 4.08 -7.87
CA MET A 1 -13.10 5.26 -7.79
C MET A 1 -12.98 6.13 -9.05
N ARG A 2 -13.66 5.80 -10.16
CA ARG A 2 -13.59 6.68 -11.33
C ARG A 2 -14.27 8.01 -11.06
N ASN A 3 -13.55 9.10 -11.30
CA ASN A 3 -14.05 10.48 -11.27
C ASN A 3 -14.57 10.94 -9.89
N PHE A 4 -13.92 10.54 -8.78
CA PHE A 4 -14.16 11.18 -7.49
C PHE A 4 -13.70 12.64 -7.57
N GLU A 5 -14.64 13.55 -7.85
CA GLU A 5 -14.45 15.01 -7.94
C GLU A 5 -13.38 15.49 -8.95
N SER A 6 -13.04 14.68 -9.95
CA SER A 6 -11.95 14.95 -10.92
C SER A 6 -10.53 14.93 -10.32
N TYR A 7 -10.35 14.33 -9.14
CA TYR A 7 -9.02 14.01 -8.63
C TYR A 7 -8.37 12.87 -9.43
N TRP A 8 -7.03 12.87 -9.45
CA TRP A 8 -6.24 11.93 -10.23
C TRP A 8 -4.92 11.59 -9.55
N HIS A 9 -4.59 10.31 -9.46
CA HIS A 9 -3.33 9.80 -8.95
C HIS A 9 -2.19 10.13 -9.91
N HIS A 10 -1.17 10.80 -9.38
CA HIS A 10 0.02 11.16 -10.14
C HIS A 10 0.96 9.95 -10.32
N LYS A 11 1.48 9.78 -11.54
CA LYS A 11 2.58 8.85 -11.89
C LYS A 11 2.20 7.39 -11.71
N ASN A 12 2.60 6.75 -10.62
CA ASN A 12 2.48 5.31 -10.46
C ASN A 12 1.99 5.01 -9.04
N GLU A 13 1.10 4.04 -8.94
CA GLU A 13 0.67 3.43 -7.69
C GLU A 13 1.28 2.02 -7.60
N VAL A 14 1.78 1.65 -6.41
CA VAL A 14 2.13 0.27 -6.10
C VAL A 14 0.99 -0.29 -5.27
N PHE A 15 0.19 -1.15 -5.87
CA PHE A 15 -1.06 -1.63 -5.30
C PHE A 15 -0.90 -3.06 -4.77
N TYR A 16 -1.18 -3.24 -3.48
CA TYR A 16 -1.19 -4.54 -2.79
C TYR A 16 -2.63 -4.94 -2.50
N PRO A 17 -3.21 -5.93 -3.21
CA PRO A 17 -4.63 -6.25 -3.09
C PRO A 17 -5.00 -7.07 -1.84
N TYR A 18 -4.02 -7.58 -1.07
CA TYR A 18 -4.28 -8.49 0.04
C TYR A 18 -3.51 -8.12 1.32
N ASN A 19 -2.18 -8.09 1.26
CA ASN A 19 -1.30 -7.71 2.37
C ASN A 19 0.04 -7.19 1.81
N MET A 20 0.89 -6.72 2.70
CA MET A 20 2.25 -6.27 2.38
C MET A 20 3.32 -7.12 3.08
N GLU A 21 3.03 -8.39 3.35
CA GLU A 21 4.02 -9.30 3.97
C GLU A 21 5.23 -9.53 3.04
N ASP A 22 6.32 -10.08 3.59
CA ASP A 22 7.47 -10.44 2.76
C ASP A 22 7.07 -11.47 1.70
N GLY A 23 7.46 -11.21 0.44
CA GLY A 23 7.05 -12.00 -0.71
C GLY A 23 5.63 -11.73 -1.24
N ALA A 24 4.89 -10.77 -0.69
CA ALA A 24 3.57 -10.41 -1.19
C ALA A 24 3.60 -9.92 -2.64
N HIS A 25 2.60 -10.31 -3.42
CA HIS A 25 2.43 -9.84 -4.79
C HIS A 25 1.85 -8.42 -4.82
N PHE A 26 2.45 -7.56 -5.62
CA PHE A 26 1.95 -6.22 -5.91
C PHE A 26 1.79 -5.99 -7.41
N ILE A 27 0.98 -4.98 -7.73
CA ILE A 27 0.75 -4.53 -9.09
C ILE A 27 1.30 -3.11 -9.20
N ILE A 28 2.16 -2.85 -10.19
CA ILE A 28 2.53 -1.48 -10.53
C ILE A 28 1.50 -0.94 -11.51
N CYS A 29 0.81 0.09 -11.06
CA CYS A 29 -0.25 0.76 -11.78
C CYS A 29 0.29 2.09 -12.29
N HIS A 30 0.61 2.15 -13.58
CA HIS A 30 0.98 3.40 -14.22
C HIS A 30 -0.21 4.36 -14.30
N ALA A 31 0.07 5.66 -14.44
CA ALA A 31 -0.91 6.73 -14.45
C ALA A 31 -2.11 6.35 -15.32
N GLY A 32 -3.32 6.46 -14.77
CA GLY A 32 -4.48 5.96 -15.51
C GLY A 32 -5.75 5.70 -14.71
N GLU A 33 -5.74 5.74 -13.36
CA GLU A 33 -6.85 5.24 -12.54
C GLU A 33 -7.28 3.83 -13.01
N SER A 34 -6.30 2.92 -13.11
CA SER A 34 -6.58 1.60 -13.70
C SER A 34 -7.50 0.79 -12.80
N PRO A 35 -8.59 0.17 -13.33
CA PRO A 35 -9.51 -0.64 -12.54
C PRO A 35 -8.89 -1.97 -12.05
N ARG A 36 -7.64 -2.27 -12.43
CA ARG A 36 -6.86 -3.39 -11.87
C ARG A 36 -6.20 -3.04 -10.53
N CYS A 37 -6.37 -1.80 -10.08
CA CYS A 37 -5.71 -1.22 -8.91
C CYS A 37 -6.78 -0.74 -7.92
N SER A 38 -6.48 0.23 -7.07
CA SER A 38 -7.45 0.84 -6.17
C SER A 38 -8.69 1.40 -6.90
N ASP A 39 -8.59 1.76 -8.19
CA ASP A 39 -9.75 2.26 -8.93
C ASP A 39 -10.89 1.23 -9.06
N GLY A 40 -10.57 -0.07 -9.05
CA GLY A 40 -11.54 -1.15 -9.07
C GLY A 40 -12.22 -1.43 -7.72
N LEU A 41 -11.69 -0.87 -6.64
CA LEU A 41 -12.21 -1.02 -5.29
C LEU A 41 -13.18 0.12 -4.97
N TYR A 42 -14.48 -0.13 -5.14
CA TYR A 42 -15.52 0.89 -4.95
C TYR A 42 -15.80 1.24 -3.49
N PHE A 43 -15.55 0.31 -2.56
CA PHE A 43 -15.92 0.44 -1.14
C PHE A 43 -14.81 0.06 -0.18
N ASP A 44 -13.61 -0.23 -0.68
CA ASP A 44 -12.50 -0.66 0.15
C ASP A 44 -11.77 0.55 0.73
N LEU A 45 -12.27 1.01 1.88
CA LEU A 45 -11.85 2.21 2.60
C LEU A 45 -11.43 1.87 4.04
N SER A 46 -10.91 0.66 4.23
CA SER A 46 -10.47 0.15 5.51
C SER A 46 -9.39 1.04 6.12
N ILE A 47 -9.70 1.61 7.29
CA ILE A 47 -8.74 2.42 8.06
C ILE A 47 -7.56 1.54 8.51
N TYR A 48 -7.80 0.27 8.80
CA TYR A 48 -6.76 -0.66 9.20
C TYR A 48 -5.73 -0.84 8.07
N ASP A 49 -6.19 -1.13 6.85
CA ASP A 49 -5.30 -1.29 5.69
C ASP A 49 -4.57 0.02 5.35
N HIS A 50 -5.23 1.16 5.57
CA HIS A 50 -4.61 2.48 5.39
C HIS A 50 -3.50 2.78 6.41
N LEU A 51 -3.44 2.07 7.54
CA LEU A 51 -2.46 2.28 8.61
C LEU A 51 -1.45 1.13 8.75
N HIS A 52 -1.62 0.06 7.98
CA HIS A 52 -0.84 -1.16 8.08
C HIS A 52 0.01 -1.38 6.83
N TYR A 53 1.33 -1.20 6.94
CA TYR A 53 2.27 -1.32 5.83
C TYR A 53 3.40 -2.27 6.20
N PHE A 54 3.76 -3.17 5.28
CA PHE A 54 4.88 -4.11 5.47
C PHE A 54 4.82 -4.94 6.76
N ASN A 55 3.62 -5.37 7.14
CA ASN A 55 3.34 -6.07 8.40
C ASN A 55 3.62 -5.22 9.67
N ILE A 56 3.53 -3.89 9.54
CA ILE A 56 3.77 -2.92 10.61
C ILE A 56 2.57 -1.96 10.70
N ASP A 57 2.03 -1.82 11.91
CA ASP A 57 1.09 -0.74 12.22
C ASP A 57 1.86 0.59 12.35
N VAL A 58 1.72 1.48 11.37
CA VAL A 58 2.54 2.70 11.26
C VAL A 58 2.35 3.64 12.46
N SER A 59 1.13 3.76 12.97
CA SER A 59 0.84 4.59 14.15
C SER A 59 1.61 4.08 15.37
N LYS A 60 1.56 2.76 15.61
CA LYS A 60 2.25 2.12 16.73
C LYS A 60 3.76 2.24 16.60
N TYR A 61 4.30 2.00 15.39
CA TYR A 61 5.73 2.22 15.11
C TYR A 61 6.19 3.65 15.46
N GLY A 62 5.37 4.65 15.15
CA GLY A 62 5.62 6.04 15.54
C GLY A 62 5.56 6.27 17.06
N GLU A 63 4.54 5.72 17.73
CA GLU A 63 4.38 5.79 19.19
C GLU A 63 5.54 5.11 19.95
N ASP A 64 6.05 4.00 19.42
CA ASP A 64 7.18 3.23 19.94
C ASP A 64 8.55 3.89 19.61
N GLY A 65 8.53 5.11 19.08
CA GLY A 65 9.72 5.94 18.84
C GLY A 65 10.50 5.59 17.58
N CYS A 66 9.84 5.00 16.58
CA CYS A 66 10.45 4.56 15.32
C CYS A 66 11.62 3.59 15.55
N THR A 67 11.52 2.76 16.59
CA THR A 67 12.52 1.74 16.87
C THR A 67 12.19 0.49 16.08
N ASP A 68 13.20 -0.12 15.46
CA ASP A 68 13.00 -1.21 14.51
C ASP A 68 12.14 -2.34 15.13
N SER A 69 11.00 -2.62 14.52
CA SER A 69 10.52 -4.01 14.50
C SER A 69 11.51 -4.79 13.64
N PRO A 70 11.90 -6.03 14.00
CA PRO A 70 12.89 -6.81 13.25
C PRO A 70 12.32 -7.26 11.90
N VAL A 71 12.12 -6.32 10.97
CA VAL A 71 12.01 -6.62 9.55
C VAL A 71 13.44 -6.90 9.14
N THR A 72 13.82 -8.17 9.14
CA THR A 72 14.96 -8.60 8.33
C THR A 72 14.72 -8.06 6.94
N PRO A 73 15.58 -7.16 6.41
CA PRO A 73 15.42 -6.68 5.05
C PRO A 73 15.39 -7.90 4.12
N PRO A 74 14.49 -7.96 3.12
CA PRO A 74 14.56 -9.00 2.12
C PRO A 74 15.97 -9.00 1.54
N PRO A 75 16.61 -10.17 1.36
CA PRO A 75 17.97 -10.23 0.85
C PRO A 75 18.00 -9.47 -0.47
N SER A 76 18.85 -8.45 -0.53
CA SER A 76 19.11 -7.71 -1.76
C SER A 76 19.52 -8.74 -2.82
N TYR A 77 18.66 -8.99 -3.80
CA TYR A 77 19.04 -9.72 -4.99
C TYR A 77 20.06 -8.85 -5.75
N VAL A 78 21.34 -9.20 -5.56
CA VAL A 78 22.46 -8.83 -6.45
C VAL A 78 22.37 -9.59 -7.76
#